data_AF-A0A2D5ATA9-F1
#
_entry.id   AF-A0A2D5ATA9-F1
#
_cell.length_a   1.000
_cell.length_b   1.000
_cell.length_c   1.000
_cell.angle_alpha   90.00
_cell.angle_beta   90.00
_cell.angle_gamma   90.00
#
_symmetry.space_group_name_H-M   'P 1'
#
loop_
_entity.id
_entity.type
_entity.pdbx_description
1 polymer ?
#
loop_
_entity_poly.entity_id
_entity_poly.type
_entity_poly.pdbx_seq_one_letter_code
_entity_poly.pdbx_strand_id
1 'polypeptide(L)'
;MLRFWILLFPGLMACPTADTGIAALSSQAQGPPTITFRQDGQGDFNGADEKSLQEALNSLVETGGTVVFGPGRYVLHGTVFVPAGVTLRGCEEALFALPAPVFLAEAAPKGAFELSLTSTEDFVERSLVQLLPPIGEEFFADGVTRDYRFTPIVKVDGNRLQLATPLQQDIPARSRVGYSNKLFKTLSGGNVVFENMSFDGGRTEAVPMPGHHLRTAVWVASPFRYGVGIIAPPTPKVTVRNCLFRNLYGRGVAFYNAVDCSVEGNVFEHIADEAIDFDHFCERGRVVGNDIRDVYWGIVLNDASDNLVEYNNVDGCKIGIWSWWYKEFSKEGLNEGNHIRHNTIRGATEAAIHFDRFCTKNIIERNFIEGTLTVLEEDNTVRDNIPLKPAVRSLVGQER
;
A
#
# COMPACT_ATOMS: atom_id res chain seq x y z
N MET A 1 -20.13 -30.08 -4.17
CA MET A 1 -21.33 -30.12 -5.03
C MET A 1 -22.25 -28.98 -4.63
N LEU A 2 -22.14 -27.81 -5.30
CA LEU A 2 -23.02 -26.67 -5.05
C LEU A 2 -24.01 -26.58 -6.23
N ARG A 3 -25.31 -26.70 -5.96
CA ARG A 3 -26.39 -26.57 -6.96
C ARG A 3 -26.85 -25.12 -7.02
N PHE A 4 -26.72 -24.50 -8.19
CA PHE A 4 -27.36 -23.23 -8.52
C PHE A 4 -28.82 -23.49 -8.91
N TRP A 5 -29.75 -22.74 -8.29
CA TRP A 5 -31.13 -22.63 -8.74
C TRP A 5 -31.28 -21.39 -9.62
N ILE A 6 -31.64 -21.60 -10.89
CA ILE A 6 -32.08 -20.55 -11.81
C ILE A 6 -33.61 -20.55 -11.77
N LEU A 7 -34.21 -19.45 -11.32
CA LEU A 7 -35.64 -19.20 -11.43
C LEU A 7 -35.89 -18.36 -12.70
N LEU A 8 -36.58 -18.96 -13.66
CA LEU A 8 -37.16 -18.30 -14.83
C LEU A 8 -38.54 -17.75 -14.45
N PHE A 9 -38.79 -16.46 -14.73
CA PHE A 9 -40.12 -15.87 -14.74
C PHE A 9 -40.49 -15.47 -16.18
N PRO A 10 -41.64 -15.93 -16.72
CA PRO A 10 -42.25 -15.35 -17.90
C PRO A 10 -43.46 -14.50 -17.51
N GLY A 11 -43.60 -13.32 -18.10
CA GLY A 11 -44.83 -12.54 -17.95
C GLY A 11 -44.73 -11.10 -18.44
N LEU A 12 -44.81 -10.92 -19.76
CA LEU A 12 -45.23 -9.63 -20.33
C LEU A 12 -46.70 -9.38 -19.97
N MET A 13 -46.98 -8.26 -19.31
CA MET A 13 -48.28 -7.57 -19.40
C MET A 13 -48.02 -6.11 -19.71
N ALA A 14 -48.59 -5.64 -20.82
CA ALA A 14 -48.66 -4.24 -21.17
C ALA A 14 -49.67 -3.52 -20.26
N CYS A 15 -49.31 -2.34 -19.76
CA CYS A 15 -50.21 -1.44 -19.03
C CYS A 15 -50.28 -0.08 -19.77
N PRO A 16 -51.45 0.58 -19.78
CA PRO A 16 -51.72 1.71 -20.64
C PRO A 16 -51.10 3.02 -20.12
N THR A 17 -50.71 3.87 -21.07
CA THR A 17 -50.16 5.21 -20.87
C THR A 17 -51.21 6.17 -20.33
N ALA A 18 -51.06 6.60 -19.08
CA ALA A 18 -51.74 7.77 -18.54
C ALA A 18 -50.73 8.92 -18.44
N ASP A 19 -50.91 9.93 -19.28
CA ASP A 19 -50.23 11.22 -19.21
C ASP A 19 -50.56 11.88 -17.87
N THR A 20 -49.60 11.84 -16.94
CA THR A 20 -49.61 12.67 -15.74
C THR A 20 -48.47 13.66 -15.88
N GLY A 21 -48.81 14.94 -15.97
CA GLY A 21 -47.86 16.04 -15.97
C GLY A 21 -47.09 16.05 -14.66
N ILE A 22 -45.94 15.36 -14.61
CA ILE A 22 -44.98 15.46 -13.53
C ILE A 22 -44.24 16.77 -13.77
N ALA A 23 -44.57 17.79 -12.96
CA ALA A 23 -43.72 18.95 -12.81
C ALA A 23 -42.33 18.45 -12.37
N ALA A 24 -41.35 18.54 -13.27
CA ALA A 24 -39.96 18.25 -12.99
C ALA A 24 -39.49 19.26 -11.92
N LEU A 25 -39.62 18.88 -10.65
CA LEU A 25 -38.90 19.51 -9.56
C LEU A 25 -37.43 19.37 -9.91
N SER A 26 -36.82 20.47 -10.35
CA SER A 26 -35.38 20.55 -10.54
C SER A 26 -34.75 20.28 -9.19
N SER A 27 -34.30 19.04 -8.95
CA SER A 27 -33.37 18.77 -7.86
C SER A 27 -32.14 19.60 -8.18
N GLN A 28 -31.95 20.70 -7.45
CA GLN A 28 -30.66 21.35 -7.43
C GLN A 28 -29.66 20.25 -7.04
N ALA A 29 -28.76 19.92 -7.96
CA ALA A 29 -27.76 18.89 -7.74
C ALA A 29 -26.89 19.37 -6.57
N GLN A 30 -27.24 18.93 -5.36
CA GLN A 30 -26.36 19.07 -4.21
C GLN A 30 -25.08 18.31 -4.58
N GLY A 31 -23.94 19.00 -4.48
CA GLY A 31 -22.64 18.38 -4.75
C GLY A 31 -22.39 17.18 -3.83
N PRO A 32 -21.30 16.43 -4.07
CA PRO A 32 -20.94 15.30 -3.22
C PRO A 32 -20.87 15.70 -1.74
N PRO A 33 -21.35 14.87 -0.81
CA PRO A 33 -21.38 15.21 0.61
C PRO A 33 -19.97 15.38 1.18
N THR A 34 -19.86 16.22 2.21
CA THR A 34 -18.65 16.34 3.04
C THR A 34 -19.00 15.97 4.46
N ILE A 35 -18.29 15.00 5.04
CA ILE A 35 -18.43 14.57 6.43
C ILE A 35 -17.14 14.88 7.20
N THR A 36 -17.30 15.22 8.47
CA THR A 36 -16.20 15.48 9.40
C THR A 36 -15.99 14.29 10.33
N PHE A 37 -14.75 13.83 10.44
CA PHE A 37 -14.36 12.70 11.30
C PHE A 37 -13.37 13.18 12.36
N ARG A 38 -13.74 13.05 13.64
CA ARG A 38 -12.90 13.50 14.78
C ARG A 38 -12.64 12.35 15.73
N GLN A 39 -11.62 12.44 16.58
CA GLN A 39 -11.45 11.45 17.66
C GLN A 39 -12.54 11.59 18.72
N ASP A 40 -12.90 12.84 19.03
CA ASP A 40 -13.93 13.21 19.98
C ASP A 40 -14.62 14.53 19.56
N GLY A 41 -15.69 14.89 20.29
CA GLY A 41 -16.36 16.18 20.14
C GLY A 41 -17.45 16.21 19.06
N GLN A 42 -17.47 17.28 18.27
CA GLN A 42 -18.55 17.63 17.33
C GLN A 42 -18.16 17.28 15.88
N GLY A 43 -17.82 16.02 15.60
CA GLY A 43 -17.77 15.47 14.24
C GLY A 43 -19.09 14.81 13.84
N ASP A 44 -19.36 14.73 12.53
CA ASP A 44 -20.46 13.89 11.99
C ASP A 44 -20.28 12.43 12.40
N PHE A 45 -19.01 11.99 12.46
CA PHE A 45 -18.57 10.73 13.05
C PHE A 45 -17.43 11.00 14.04
N ASN A 46 -17.39 10.20 15.11
CA ASN A 46 -16.37 10.30 16.14
C ASN A 46 -15.77 8.92 16.45
N GLY A 47 -14.45 8.85 16.55
CA GLY A 47 -13.72 7.63 16.92
C GLY A 47 -12.24 7.70 16.55
N ALA A 48 -11.46 6.76 17.09
CA ALA A 48 -10.00 6.70 16.92
C ALA A 48 -9.52 5.40 16.26
N ASP A 49 -10.44 4.54 15.82
CA ASP A 49 -10.18 3.19 15.34
C ASP A 49 -10.69 2.94 13.91
N GLU A 50 -10.35 1.79 13.34
CA GLU A 50 -10.75 1.42 12.00
C GLU A 50 -12.26 1.20 11.85
N LYS A 51 -12.98 0.85 12.92
CA LYS A 51 -14.41 0.49 12.85
C LYS A 51 -15.27 1.73 12.67
N SER A 52 -15.07 2.71 13.55
CA SER A 52 -15.74 4.01 13.47
C SER A 52 -15.46 4.70 12.12
N LEU A 53 -14.21 4.61 11.65
CA LEU A 53 -13.85 5.13 10.32
C LEU A 53 -14.51 4.36 9.18
N GLN A 54 -14.57 3.03 9.25
CA GLN A 54 -15.23 2.23 8.23
C GLN A 54 -16.73 2.55 8.16
N GLU A 55 -17.39 2.82 9.29
CA GLU A 55 -18.79 3.26 9.33
C GLU A 55 -19.00 4.58 8.60
N ALA A 56 -18.11 5.56 8.83
CA ALA A 56 -18.12 6.84 8.12
C ALA A 56 -17.99 6.65 6.60
N LEU A 57 -17.05 5.81 6.16
CA LEU A 57 -16.84 5.51 4.74
C LEU A 57 -17.99 4.75 4.10
N ASN A 58 -18.61 3.83 4.84
CA ASN A 58 -19.76 3.07 4.37
C ASN A 58 -20.95 4.00 4.04
N SER A 59 -21.07 5.14 4.72
CA SER A 59 -22.10 6.15 4.40
C SER A 59 -21.91 6.83 3.04
N LEU A 60 -20.71 6.73 2.45
CA LEU A 60 -20.34 7.37 1.19
C LEU A 60 -20.28 6.38 0.00
N VAL A 61 -20.56 5.09 0.20
CA VAL A 61 -20.42 4.05 -0.85
C VAL A 61 -21.21 4.37 -2.12
N GLU A 62 -22.43 4.89 -1.97
CA GLU A 62 -23.32 5.17 -3.10
C GLU A 62 -23.15 6.58 -3.68
N THR A 63 -22.67 7.52 -2.88
CA THR A 63 -22.68 8.96 -3.24
C THR A 63 -21.28 9.52 -3.49
N GLY A 64 -20.22 8.79 -3.14
CA GLY A 64 -18.88 9.35 -3.02
C GLY A 64 -18.86 10.48 -1.98
N GLY A 65 -17.86 11.36 -2.06
CA GLY A 65 -17.80 12.54 -1.21
C GLY A 65 -16.44 12.75 -0.57
N THR A 66 -16.40 13.55 0.50
CA THR A 66 -15.17 13.87 1.22
C THR A 66 -15.31 13.54 2.70
N VAL A 67 -14.32 12.83 3.25
CA VAL A 67 -14.10 12.71 4.70
C VAL A 67 -13.00 13.69 5.10
N VAL A 68 -13.32 14.63 5.98
CA VAL A 68 -12.38 15.60 6.54
C VAL A 68 -11.98 15.17 7.95
N PHE A 69 -10.72 14.79 8.13
CA PHE A 69 -10.19 14.35 9.42
C PHE A 69 -9.74 15.52 10.27
N GLY A 70 -9.98 15.40 11.57
CA GLY A 70 -9.41 16.30 12.55
C GLY A 70 -7.99 15.97 12.98
N PRO A 71 -7.40 16.86 13.80
CA PRO A 71 -6.14 16.58 14.45
C PRO A 71 -6.31 15.36 15.35
N GLY A 72 -5.30 14.50 15.41
CA GLY A 72 -5.37 13.30 16.24
C GLY A 72 -4.55 12.13 15.73
N ARG A 73 -4.39 11.12 16.59
CA ARG A 73 -3.71 9.86 16.27
C ARG A 73 -4.72 8.72 16.18
N TYR A 74 -4.96 8.24 14.96
CA TYR A 74 -5.88 7.14 14.64
C TYR A 74 -5.09 5.84 14.50
N VAL A 75 -5.19 4.94 15.49
CA VAL A 75 -4.46 3.65 15.47
C VAL A 75 -5.36 2.58 14.87
N LEU A 76 -4.95 2.05 13.72
CA LEU A 76 -5.76 1.11 12.93
C LEU A 76 -5.27 -0.32 13.14
N HIS A 77 -6.08 -1.14 13.82
CA HIS A 77 -5.81 -2.55 14.09
C HIS A 77 -6.33 -3.48 12.98
N GLY A 78 -7.04 -2.90 12.00
CA GLY A 78 -7.53 -3.53 10.79
C GLY A 78 -7.30 -2.65 9.57
N THR A 79 -7.62 -3.19 8.39
CA THR A 79 -7.54 -2.43 7.14
C THR A 79 -8.85 -1.72 6.86
N VAL A 80 -8.75 -0.42 6.58
CA VAL A 80 -9.87 0.44 6.20
C VAL A 80 -10.06 0.39 4.68
N PHE A 81 -11.27 0.06 4.25
CA PHE A 81 -11.64 -0.01 2.84
C PHE A 81 -12.25 1.31 2.38
N VAL A 82 -11.61 1.96 1.41
CA VAL A 82 -12.04 3.24 0.85
C VAL A 82 -12.90 2.98 -0.39
N PRO A 83 -14.16 3.47 -0.43
CA PRO A 83 -15.01 3.31 -1.60
C PRO A 83 -14.60 4.23 -2.75
N ALA A 84 -15.08 3.90 -3.95
CA ALA A 84 -14.88 4.72 -5.14
C ALA A 84 -15.43 6.15 -4.94
N GLY A 85 -14.81 7.14 -5.58
CA GLY A 85 -15.31 8.51 -5.54
C GLY A 85 -15.17 9.22 -4.19
N VAL A 86 -14.41 8.64 -3.24
CA VAL A 86 -14.16 9.23 -1.92
C VAL A 86 -12.82 9.95 -1.88
N THR A 87 -12.83 11.15 -1.32
CA THR A 87 -11.64 11.89 -0.90
C THR A 87 -11.46 11.80 0.60
N LEU A 88 -10.28 11.35 1.04
CA LEU A 88 -9.80 11.41 2.41
C LEU A 88 -8.89 12.63 2.55
N ARG A 89 -9.34 13.63 3.30
CA ARG A 89 -8.60 14.89 3.50
C ARG A 89 -8.26 15.06 4.97
N GLY A 90 -6.98 15.06 5.30
CA GLY A 90 -6.51 15.34 6.64
C GLY A 90 -6.18 16.80 6.90
N CYS A 91 -5.51 16.99 8.02
CA CYS A 91 -4.73 18.16 8.38
C CYS A 91 -3.32 17.69 8.78
N GLU A 92 -2.40 18.63 9.01
CA GLU A 92 -1.01 18.33 9.38
C GLU A 92 -0.91 17.41 10.60
N GLU A 93 -1.83 17.55 11.54
CA GLU A 93 -1.88 16.79 12.79
C GLU A 93 -2.73 15.50 12.70
N ALA A 94 -3.30 15.16 11.54
CA ALA A 94 -4.04 13.91 11.35
C ALA A 94 -3.07 12.76 11.04
N LEU A 95 -2.81 11.91 12.05
CA LEU A 95 -1.86 10.80 11.99
C LEU A 95 -2.57 9.45 12.01
N PHE A 96 -2.34 8.63 10.98
CA PHE A 96 -2.82 7.25 10.90
C PHE A 96 -1.68 6.30 11.18
N ALA A 97 -1.81 5.48 12.22
CA ALA A 97 -0.73 4.64 12.71
C ALA A 97 -1.09 3.15 12.67
N LEU A 98 -0.12 2.32 12.29
CA LEU A 98 -0.16 0.90 12.61
C LEU A 98 0.35 0.70 14.05
N PRO A 99 -0.21 -0.27 14.79
CA PRO A 99 0.29 -0.68 16.09
C PRO A 99 1.73 -1.20 16.01
N ALA A 100 2.56 -0.88 17.01
CA ALA A 100 3.94 -1.30 17.06
C ALA A 100 4.07 -2.81 17.41
N PRO A 101 5.00 -3.54 16.76
CA PRO A 101 5.24 -4.94 17.11
C PRO A 101 6.04 -5.06 18.41
N VAL A 102 5.91 -6.21 19.06
CA VAL A 102 6.56 -6.53 20.33
C VAL A 102 7.17 -7.93 20.29
N PHE A 103 7.89 -8.31 21.36
CA PHE A 103 8.38 -9.68 21.52
C PHE A 103 7.47 -10.50 22.43
N LEU A 104 7.46 -11.81 22.21
CA LEU A 104 7.11 -12.78 23.23
C LEU A 104 8.13 -12.69 24.38
N ALA A 105 7.64 -12.48 25.60
CA ALA A 105 8.44 -12.45 26.81
C ALA A 105 8.88 -13.87 27.23
N GLU A 106 8.01 -14.85 27.03
CA GLU A 106 8.22 -16.26 27.38
C GLU A 106 7.84 -17.15 26.20
N ALA A 107 8.41 -18.36 26.13
CA ALA A 107 8.00 -19.35 25.13
C ALA A 107 6.58 -19.84 25.42
N ALA A 108 5.80 -20.08 24.35
CA ALA A 108 4.45 -20.60 24.45
C ALA A 108 4.39 -22.00 23.79
N PRO A 109 3.97 -23.05 24.52
CA PRO A 109 3.95 -24.40 23.96
C PRO A 109 2.78 -24.59 22.99
N LYS A 110 2.90 -25.58 22.10
CA LYS A 110 1.80 -26.09 21.28
C LYS A 110 0.57 -26.37 22.15
N GLY A 111 -0.59 -25.94 21.68
CA GLY A 111 -1.85 -26.08 22.42
C GLY A 111 -2.17 -24.91 23.36
N ALA A 112 -1.20 -24.02 23.63
CA ALA A 112 -1.47 -22.85 24.46
C ALA A 112 -2.41 -21.87 23.77
N PHE A 113 -3.25 -21.21 24.58
CA PHE A 113 -4.13 -20.13 24.16
C PHE A 113 -3.66 -18.76 24.67
N GLU A 114 -2.57 -18.70 25.42
CA GLU A 114 -2.08 -17.47 26.03
C GLU A 114 -0.66 -17.17 25.54
N LEU A 115 -0.40 -15.90 25.24
CA LEU A 115 0.93 -15.38 24.95
C LEU A 115 1.33 -14.35 26.00
N SER A 116 2.52 -14.49 26.58
CA SER A 116 3.14 -13.47 27.45
C SER A 116 3.99 -12.54 26.60
N LEU A 117 3.69 -11.24 26.59
CA LEU A 117 4.34 -10.23 25.76
C LEU A 117 5.20 -9.27 26.58
N THR A 118 6.14 -8.60 25.92
CA THR A 118 6.91 -7.50 26.53
C THR A 118 6.09 -6.23 26.72
N SER A 119 5.05 -6.02 25.91
CA SER A 119 4.04 -4.96 26.06
C SER A 119 2.77 -5.35 25.32
N THR A 120 1.64 -4.80 25.73
CA THR A 120 0.30 -5.00 25.14
C THR A 120 -0.40 -3.67 24.83
N GLU A 121 0.29 -2.53 24.96
CA GLU A 121 -0.28 -1.18 24.86
C GLU A 121 -1.06 -0.94 23.57
N ASP A 122 -0.52 -1.41 22.44
CA ASP A 122 -1.12 -1.27 21.10
C ASP A 122 -1.98 -2.48 20.69
N PHE A 123 -2.29 -3.39 21.63
CA PHE A 123 -3.07 -4.59 21.32
C PHE A 123 -4.52 -4.47 21.79
N VAL A 124 -5.46 -4.81 20.90
CA VAL A 124 -6.91 -4.74 21.18
C VAL A 124 -7.63 -6.05 20.88
N GLU A 125 -8.70 -6.32 21.62
CA GLU A 125 -9.54 -7.49 21.40
C GLU A 125 -10.14 -7.52 19.99
N ARG A 126 -10.39 -8.73 19.47
CA ARG A 126 -10.94 -9.05 18.15
C ARG A 126 -10.04 -8.71 16.97
N SER A 127 -8.87 -8.14 17.22
CA SER A 127 -7.87 -7.91 16.19
C SER A 127 -7.09 -9.19 15.84
N LEU A 128 -6.45 -9.21 14.67
CA LEU A 128 -5.68 -10.34 14.17
C LEU A 128 -4.19 -10.08 14.35
N VAL A 129 -3.49 -11.01 15.01
CA VAL A 129 -2.03 -10.96 15.15
C VAL A 129 -1.32 -11.96 14.25
N GLN A 130 -0.10 -11.61 13.88
CA GLN A 130 0.89 -12.45 13.20
C GLN A 130 2.02 -12.75 14.18
N LEU A 131 2.41 -14.02 14.25
CA LEU A 131 3.60 -14.46 14.97
C LEU A 131 4.69 -14.80 13.97
N LEU A 132 5.91 -14.37 14.26
CA LEU A 132 7.10 -14.68 13.48
C LEU A 132 8.16 -15.34 14.37
N PRO A 133 9.07 -16.13 13.76
CA PRO A 133 10.24 -16.65 14.46
C PRO A 133 11.08 -15.52 15.10
N PRO A 134 11.97 -15.83 16.06
CA PRO A 134 12.95 -14.88 16.57
C PRO A 134 13.79 -14.21 15.48
N ILE A 135 14.49 -13.13 15.82
CA ILE A 135 15.39 -12.44 14.88
C ILE A 135 16.51 -13.39 14.48
N GLY A 136 16.81 -13.45 13.17
CA GLY A 136 17.84 -14.32 12.61
C GLY A 136 17.32 -15.71 12.22
N GLU A 137 16.06 -16.02 12.52
CA GLU A 137 15.41 -17.28 12.14
C GLU A 137 14.41 -17.06 11.01
N GLU A 138 14.49 -17.90 9.97
CA GLU A 138 13.53 -17.90 8.85
C GLU A 138 12.27 -18.73 9.17
N PHE A 139 12.42 -19.75 10.01
CA PHE A 139 11.37 -20.70 10.36
C PHE A 139 11.27 -20.87 11.87
N PHE A 140 10.12 -21.32 12.35
CA PHE A 140 10.00 -21.84 13.72
C PHE A 140 10.75 -23.18 13.86
N ALA A 141 10.72 -23.75 15.07
CA ALA A 141 11.45 -24.98 15.41
C ALA A 141 11.06 -26.21 14.55
N ASP A 142 9.93 -26.16 13.84
CA ASP A 142 9.51 -27.19 12.90
C ASP A 142 10.30 -27.19 11.56
N GLY A 143 11.08 -26.13 11.31
CA GLY A 143 11.90 -25.95 10.12
C GLY A 143 11.10 -25.66 8.83
N VAL A 144 9.78 -25.45 8.92
CA VAL A 144 8.92 -25.25 7.74
C VAL A 144 7.95 -24.07 7.88
N THR A 145 7.50 -23.75 9.09
CA THR A 145 6.56 -22.64 9.29
C THR A 145 7.31 -21.32 9.39
N ARG A 146 7.09 -20.44 8.41
CA ARG A 146 7.71 -19.09 8.37
C ARG A 146 6.99 -18.08 9.23
N ASP A 147 5.69 -18.27 9.41
CA ASP A 147 4.84 -17.39 10.18
C ASP A 147 3.50 -18.04 10.54
N TYR A 148 2.94 -17.62 11.68
CA TYR A 148 1.58 -17.99 12.09
C TYR A 148 0.67 -16.78 11.89
N ARG A 149 -0.07 -16.77 10.78
CA ARG A 149 -0.90 -15.62 10.41
C ARG A 149 -2.29 -15.70 11.03
N PHE A 150 -2.81 -14.54 11.41
CA PHE A 150 -4.24 -14.26 11.63
C PHE A 150 -4.87 -15.00 12.81
N THR A 151 -4.23 -14.93 13.97
CA THR A 151 -4.89 -15.42 15.20
C THR A 151 -5.70 -14.31 15.85
N PRO A 152 -7.01 -14.48 16.05
CA PRO A 152 -7.82 -13.47 16.74
C PRO A 152 -7.46 -13.38 18.22
N ILE A 153 -7.35 -12.15 18.74
CA ILE A 153 -7.26 -11.88 20.17
C ILE A 153 -8.67 -11.92 20.78
N VAL A 154 -8.86 -12.71 21.83
CA VAL A 154 -10.11 -12.75 22.60
C VAL A 154 -10.07 -11.76 23.76
N LYS A 155 -8.93 -11.65 24.42
CA LYS A 155 -8.75 -10.82 25.62
C LYS A 155 -7.33 -10.27 25.68
N VAL A 156 -7.19 -9.03 26.15
CA VAL A 156 -5.91 -8.43 26.55
C VAL A 156 -5.95 -8.23 28.08
N ASP A 157 -5.00 -8.81 28.81
CA ASP A 157 -4.98 -8.78 30.28
C ASP A 157 -3.55 -8.57 30.81
N GLY A 158 -3.26 -7.36 31.27
CA GLY A 158 -1.89 -6.95 31.59
C GLY A 158 -1.00 -7.18 30.37
N ASN A 159 0.10 -7.91 30.54
CA ASN A 159 1.04 -8.24 29.47
C ASN A 159 0.69 -9.52 28.69
N ARG A 160 -0.55 -10.03 28.80
CA ARG A 160 -0.96 -11.29 28.18
C ARG A 160 -2.00 -11.09 27.10
N LEU A 161 -1.88 -11.85 26.02
CA LEU A 161 -2.92 -12.01 25.00
C LEU A 161 -3.55 -13.39 25.12
N GLN A 162 -4.87 -13.44 25.22
CA GLN A 162 -5.65 -14.65 25.02
C GLN A 162 -6.02 -14.79 23.54
N LEU A 163 -5.69 -15.92 22.93
CA LEU A 163 -5.96 -16.28 21.54
C LEU A 163 -7.30 -17.01 21.42
N ALA A 164 -7.98 -16.86 20.27
CA ALA A 164 -9.22 -17.57 19.97
C ALA A 164 -9.01 -19.05 19.62
N THR A 165 -7.83 -19.38 19.10
CA THR A 165 -7.45 -20.74 18.72
C THR A 165 -6.11 -21.10 19.36
N PRO A 166 -5.91 -22.37 19.77
CA PRO A 166 -4.65 -22.78 20.36
C PRO A 166 -3.53 -22.74 19.32
N LEU A 167 -2.30 -22.49 19.78
CA LEU A 167 -1.10 -22.58 18.96
C LEU A 167 -0.94 -23.99 18.37
N GLN A 168 -0.62 -24.09 17.08
CA GLN A 168 -0.45 -25.38 16.40
C GLN A 168 0.96 -25.97 16.57
N GLN A 169 1.88 -25.19 17.16
CA GLN A 169 3.26 -25.55 17.42
C GLN A 169 3.84 -24.73 18.57
N ASP A 170 5.03 -25.10 19.03
CA ASP A 170 5.78 -24.33 20.03
C ASP A 170 6.25 -23.01 19.41
N ILE A 171 6.07 -21.91 20.14
CA ILE A 171 6.52 -20.58 19.78
C ILE A 171 7.61 -20.17 20.78
N PRO A 172 8.87 -19.99 20.35
CA PRO A 172 9.95 -19.66 21.26
C PRO A 172 9.77 -18.26 21.86
N ALA A 173 10.41 -18.04 23.03
CA ALA A 173 10.57 -16.69 23.55
C ALA A 173 11.28 -15.81 22.51
N ARG A 174 11.08 -14.49 22.56
CA ARG A 174 11.64 -13.53 21.59
C ARG A 174 11.12 -13.70 20.16
N SER A 175 10.14 -14.57 19.92
CA SER A 175 9.31 -14.48 18.71
C SER A 175 8.67 -13.11 18.58
N ARG A 176 8.51 -12.64 17.35
CA ARG A 176 7.95 -11.31 17.09
C ARG A 176 6.44 -11.42 16.95
N VAL A 177 5.73 -10.50 17.58
CA VAL A 177 4.27 -10.41 17.57
C VAL A 177 3.89 -9.05 17.03
N GLY A 178 3.03 -9.02 16.02
CA GLY A 178 2.53 -7.76 15.50
C GLY A 178 1.37 -7.97 14.55
N TYR A 179 1.01 -6.90 13.87
CA TYR A 179 -0.15 -6.87 12.99
C TYR A 179 0.25 -7.00 11.53
N SER A 180 -0.61 -7.60 10.70
CA SER A 180 -0.36 -7.82 9.27
C SER A 180 -1.31 -7.02 8.36
N ASN A 181 -2.08 -6.08 8.93
CA ASN A 181 -2.98 -5.23 8.15
C ASN A 181 -2.22 -4.16 7.35
N LYS A 182 -2.92 -3.61 6.37
CA LYS A 182 -2.63 -2.32 5.73
C LYS A 182 -3.39 -1.23 6.47
N LEU A 183 -2.98 0.04 6.36
CA LEU A 183 -3.81 1.15 6.85
C LEU A 183 -5.05 1.29 5.96
N PHE A 184 -4.83 1.65 4.69
CA PHE A 184 -5.90 1.88 3.72
C PHE A 184 -5.81 0.95 2.52
N LYS A 185 -6.97 0.50 2.06
CA LYS A 185 -7.11 -0.28 0.86
C LYS A 185 -8.26 0.24 0.01
N THR A 186 -8.01 0.46 -1.28
CA THR A 186 -9.08 0.63 -2.27
C THR A 186 -9.06 -0.56 -3.24
N LEU A 187 -10.26 -0.97 -3.64
CA LEU A 187 -10.48 -2.05 -4.61
C LEU A 187 -10.87 -1.43 -5.97
N SER A 188 -11.44 -2.23 -6.89
CA SER A 188 -11.76 -1.92 -8.29
C SER A 188 -12.67 -0.70 -8.57
N GLY A 189 -12.85 0.20 -7.60
CA GLY A 189 -13.47 1.51 -7.72
C GLY A 189 -12.43 2.63 -7.73
N GLY A 190 -12.46 3.46 -8.78
CA GLY A 190 -11.51 4.54 -8.96
C GLY A 190 -11.93 5.88 -8.36
N ASN A 191 -11.21 6.94 -8.74
CA ASN A 191 -11.46 8.32 -8.30
C ASN A 191 -11.36 8.48 -6.78
N VAL A 192 -10.32 7.91 -6.19
CA VAL A 192 -10.03 8.02 -4.75
C VAL A 192 -8.89 9.01 -4.54
N VAL A 193 -9.00 9.88 -3.54
CA VAL A 193 -7.94 10.84 -3.20
C VAL A 193 -7.56 10.69 -1.74
N PHE A 194 -6.26 10.62 -1.47
CA PHE A 194 -5.67 10.76 -0.13
C PHE A 194 -4.86 12.05 -0.11
N GLU A 195 -5.19 12.99 0.77
CA GLU A 195 -4.49 14.27 0.81
C GLU A 195 -4.31 14.90 2.19
N ASN A 196 -3.13 15.51 2.41
CA ASN A 196 -2.79 16.26 3.62
C ASN A 196 -2.90 15.40 4.90
N MET A 197 -2.34 14.19 4.89
CA MET A 197 -2.41 13.23 5.99
C MET A 197 -1.01 12.69 6.33
N SER A 198 -0.81 12.28 7.58
CA SER A 198 0.40 11.57 7.99
C SER A 198 0.12 10.09 8.23
N PHE A 199 1.05 9.22 7.81
CA PHE A 199 1.00 7.77 7.97
C PHE A 199 2.24 7.29 8.71
N ASP A 200 2.05 6.51 9.76
CA ASP A 200 3.11 5.89 10.55
C ASP A 200 2.92 4.37 10.56
N GLY A 201 3.89 3.62 10.07
CA GLY A 201 3.78 2.17 9.98
C GLY A 201 4.16 1.42 11.26
N GLY A 202 4.43 2.11 12.37
CA GLY A 202 4.78 1.48 13.64
C GLY A 202 6.14 0.77 13.61
N ARG A 203 6.99 1.06 12.63
CA ARG A 203 8.32 0.47 12.51
C ARG A 203 9.21 0.90 13.66
N THR A 204 9.83 -0.10 14.28
CA THR A 204 10.91 0.05 15.24
C THR A 204 12.10 -0.80 14.79
N GLU A 205 13.31 -0.32 15.03
CA GLU A 205 14.53 -1.10 14.81
C GLU A 205 14.63 -2.30 15.76
N ALA A 206 14.04 -2.16 16.96
CA ALA A 206 14.10 -3.16 18.01
C ALA A 206 13.40 -4.47 17.62
N VAL A 207 12.33 -4.41 16.83
CA VAL A 207 11.51 -5.58 16.47
C VAL A 207 11.30 -5.61 14.94
N PRO A 208 12.26 -6.13 14.15
CA PRO A 208 12.16 -6.11 12.70
C PRO A 208 11.06 -7.05 12.20
N MET A 209 10.12 -6.53 11.41
CA MET A 209 9.04 -7.28 10.77
C MET A 209 9.19 -7.26 9.24
N PRO A 210 8.79 -8.32 8.53
CA PRO A 210 8.66 -8.29 7.08
C PRO A 210 7.52 -7.35 6.66
N GLY A 211 7.75 -6.61 5.60
CA GLY A 211 6.85 -5.60 5.07
C GLY A 211 6.09 -6.06 3.85
N HIS A 212 6.71 -5.88 2.67
CA HIS A 212 6.16 -6.16 1.36
C HIS A 212 4.69 -5.71 1.25
N HIS A 213 3.79 -6.62 0.86
CA HIS A 213 2.36 -6.33 0.75
C HIS A 213 1.61 -6.16 2.08
N LEU A 214 2.23 -6.44 3.22
CA LEU A 214 1.66 -6.25 4.55
C LEU A 214 2.20 -4.96 5.13
N ARG A 215 1.49 -4.33 6.07
CA ARG A 215 1.96 -3.11 6.74
C ARG A 215 2.24 -1.97 5.75
N THR A 216 1.50 -1.95 4.65
CA THR A 216 1.49 -0.88 3.66
C THR A 216 0.56 0.24 4.11
N ALA A 217 0.91 1.50 3.89
CA ALA A 217 0.02 2.61 4.21
C ALA A 217 -1.16 2.70 3.23
N VAL A 218 -0.90 2.86 1.93
CA VAL A 218 -1.95 2.92 0.91
C VAL A 218 -1.78 1.79 -0.10
N TRP A 219 -2.80 0.94 -0.21
CA TRP A 219 -2.83 -0.18 -1.14
C TRP A 219 -3.98 -0.07 -2.12
N VAL A 220 -3.65 0.07 -3.40
CA VAL A 220 -4.60 0.11 -4.51
C VAL A 220 -4.53 -1.22 -5.23
N ALA A 221 -5.63 -1.96 -5.33
CA ALA A 221 -5.60 -3.22 -6.06
C ALA A 221 -6.90 -3.56 -6.76
N SER A 222 -6.78 -3.90 -8.05
CA SER A 222 -7.80 -4.66 -8.75
C SER A 222 -7.36 -6.14 -8.92
N PRO A 223 -8.28 -7.11 -8.89
CA PRO A 223 -7.94 -8.52 -9.05
C PRO A 223 -7.10 -8.85 -10.30
N PHE A 224 -6.01 -9.58 -10.09
CA PHE A 224 -5.20 -10.28 -11.09
C PHE A 224 -4.83 -11.66 -10.54
N ARG A 225 -4.23 -12.53 -11.36
CA ARG A 225 -3.71 -13.82 -10.92
C ARG A 225 -2.41 -14.16 -11.64
N TYR A 226 -1.41 -14.60 -10.88
CA TYR A 226 -0.16 -15.12 -11.42
C TYR A 226 -0.39 -16.24 -12.46
N GLY A 227 0.36 -16.20 -13.56
CA GLY A 227 0.22 -17.12 -14.68
C GLY A 227 -1.06 -16.96 -15.52
N VAL A 228 -2.00 -16.09 -15.13
CA VAL A 228 -3.23 -15.80 -15.89
C VAL A 228 -3.26 -14.34 -16.37
N GLY A 229 -2.79 -13.41 -15.55
CA GLY A 229 -2.83 -11.97 -15.82
C GLY A 229 -4.04 -11.28 -15.18
N ILE A 230 -4.53 -10.24 -15.85
CA ILE A 230 -5.62 -9.38 -15.39
C ILE A 230 -6.95 -10.17 -15.42
N ILE A 231 -7.71 -10.15 -14.32
CA ILE A 231 -9.02 -10.82 -14.23
C ILE A 231 -10.17 -9.86 -13.88
N ALA A 232 -9.87 -8.57 -13.67
CA ALA A 232 -10.82 -7.51 -13.45
C ALA A 232 -10.30 -6.18 -14.04
N PRO A 233 -11.18 -5.23 -14.41
CA PRO A 233 -10.75 -3.92 -14.89
C PRO A 233 -9.80 -3.23 -13.90
N PRO A 234 -8.78 -2.49 -14.38
CA PRO A 234 -7.83 -1.82 -13.50
C PRO A 234 -8.54 -0.78 -12.62
N THR A 235 -7.95 -0.47 -11.46
CA THR A 235 -8.45 0.61 -10.59
C THR A 235 -8.00 1.96 -11.14
N PRO A 236 -8.90 2.84 -11.60
CA PRO A 236 -8.49 4.08 -12.25
C PRO A 236 -8.35 5.26 -11.27
N LYS A 237 -7.48 6.23 -11.56
CA LYS A 237 -7.54 7.58 -10.99
C LYS A 237 -7.51 7.62 -9.46
N VAL A 238 -6.55 6.93 -8.86
CA VAL A 238 -6.24 7.09 -7.44
C VAL A 238 -5.10 8.09 -7.28
N THR A 239 -5.30 9.12 -6.49
CA THR A 239 -4.30 10.16 -6.22
C THR A 239 -3.91 10.16 -4.75
N VAL A 240 -2.61 10.14 -4.47
CA VAL A 240 -2.02 10.32 -3.14
C VAL A 240 -1.15 11.56 -3.18
N ARG A 241 -1.48 12.60 -2.40
CA ARG A 241 -0.76 13.87 -2.48
C ARG A 241 -0.57 14.60 -1.18
N ASN A 242 0.55 15.32 -1.06
CA ASN A 242 0.86 16.15 0.10
C ASN A 242 0.76 15.39 1.44
N CYS A 243 1.12 14.11 1.44
CA CYS A 243 1.11 13.26 2.62
C CYS A 243 2.53 13.01 3.14
N LEU A 244 2.64 12.68 4.42
CA LEU A 244 3.86 12.21 5.06
C LEU A 244 3.74 10.71 5.32
N PHE A 245 4.72 9.92 4.89
CA PHE A 245 4.81 8.47 5.14
C PHE A 245 6.09 8.19 5.91
N ARG A 246 5.97 7.54 7.07
CA ARG A 246 7.15 7.20 7.87
C ARG A 246 7.06 5.85 8.56
N ASN A 247 8.23 5.33 8.92
CA ASN A 247 8.36 4.18 9.82
C ASN A 247 7.49 2.99 9.35
N LEU A 248 7.54 2.66 8.06
CA LEU A 248 6.79 1.52 7.52
C LEU A 248 7.69 0.30 7.41
N TYR A 249 7.20 -0.85 7.89
CA TYR A 249 7.84 -2.13 7.55
C TYR A 249 7.58 -2.50 6.10
N GLY A 250 6.34 -2.34 5.63
CA GLY A 250 5.96 -2.52 4.23
C GLY A 250 6.10 -1.25 3.43
N ARG A 251 5.26 -1.15 2.41
CA ARG A 251 5.32 -0.07 1.42
C ARG A 251 4.70 1.24 1.89
N GLY A 252 5.15 2.36 1.34
CA GLY A 252 4.43 3.63 1.43
C GLY A 252 3.11 3.55 0.65
N VAL A 253 3.21 3.60 -0.67
CA VAL A 253 2.07 3.46 -1.57
C VAL A 253 2.35 2.34 -2.56
N ALA A 254 1.41 1.40 -2.70
CA ALA A 254 1.51 0.31 -3.65
C ALA A 254 0.24 0.21 -4.51
N PHE A 255 0.44 0.02 -5.81
CA PHE A 255 -0.63 -0.16 -6.77
C PHE A 255 -0.51 -1.51 -7.45
N TYR A 256 -1.64 -2.15 -7.73
CA TYR A 256 -1.76 -3.43 -8.42
C TYR A 256 -2.90 -3.37 -9.41
N ASN A 257 -2.62 -3.60 -10.70
CA ASN A 257 -3.59 -3.50 -11.78
C ASN A 257 -4.36 -2.17 -11.68
N ALA A 258 -3.64 -1.06 -11.86
CA ALA A 258 -4.13 0.29 -11.66
C ALA A 258 -3.75 1.19 -12.84
N VAL A 259 -4.57 2.22 -13.09
CA VAL A 259 -4.40 3.04 -14.29
C VAL A 259 -4.68 4.51 -14.04
N ASP A 260 -3.93 5.39 -14.69
CA ASP A 260 -4.10 6.85 -14.57
C ASP A 260 -4.02 7.33 -13.10
N CYS A 261 -3.19 6.68 -12.27
CA CYS A 261 -3.00 6.98 -10.85
C CYS A 261 -1.83 7.96 -10.62
N SER A 262 -1.82 8.68 -9.50
CA SER A 262 -0.73 9.59 -9.18
C SER A 262 -0.29 9.61 -7.72
N VAL A 263 1.01 9.83 -7.52
CA VAL A 263 1.67 10.04 -6.22
C VAL A 263 2.48 11.33 -6.31
N GLU A 264 1.98 12.40 -5.67
CA GLU A 264 2.42 13.77 -5.93
C GLU A 264 2.78 14.56 -4.65
N GLY A 265 3.96 15.17 -4.60
CA GLY A 265 4.30 16.11 -3.52
C GLY A 265 4.32 15.51 -2.11
N ASN A 266 4.57 14.20 -1.99
CA ASN A 266 4.61 13.51 -0.69
C ASN A 266 6.03 13.44 -0.14
N VAL A 267 6.13 13.17 1.16
CA VAL A 267 7.39 12.87 1.86
C VAL A 267 7.37 11.41 2.30
N PHE A 268 8.42 10.66 2.02
CA PHE A 268 8.62 9.27 2.43
C PHE A 268 9.93 9.13 3.20
N GLU A 269 9.87 8.61 4.43
CA GLU A 269 11.05 8.46 5.28
C GLU A 269 11.08 7.15 6.08
N HIS A 270 12.27 6.55 6.23
CA HIS A 270 12.46 5.38 7.11
C HIS A 270 11.54 4.19 6.80
N ILE A 271 11.38 3.87 5.52
CA ILE A 271 10.57 2.75 5.02
C ILE A 271 11.48 1.54 4.77
N ALA A 272 11.12 0.37 5.30
CA ALA A 272 11.98 -0.82 5.23
C ALA A 272 11.90 -1.54 3.88
N ASP A 273 10.99 -1.11 3.02
CA ASP A 273 10.73 -1.69 1.70
C ASP A 273 10.64 -0.58 0.63
N GLU A 274 9.69 -0.65 -0.31
CA GLU A 274 9.44 0.37 -1.33
C GLU A 274 8.70 1.60 -0.78
N ALA A 275 9.17 2.82 -1.05
CA ALA A 275 8.38 4.02 -0.78
C ALA A 275 7.17 4.12 -1.71
N ILE A 276 7.40 3.99 -3.02
CA ILE A 276 6.35 4.02 -4.05
C ILE A 276 6.55 2.83 -4.96
N ASP A 277 5.47 2.08 -5.19
CA ASP A 277 5.49 0.88 -6.02
C ASP A 277 4.30 0.82 -6.97
N PHE A 278 4.57 0.91 -8.27
CA PHE A 278 3.64 0.50 -9.30
C PHE A 278 3.91 -0.97 -9.62
N ASP A 279 3.15 -1.83 -8.95
CA ASP A 279 3.28 -3.28 -9.01
C ASP A 279 2.25 -3.86 -9.99
N HIS A 280 2.63 -4.90 -10.72
CA HIS A 280 1.84 -5.71 -11.65
C HIS A 280 0.71 -4.99 -12.42
N PHE A 281 0.92 -4.77 -13.72
CA PHE A 281 -0.10 -4.23 -14.65
C PHE A 281 -0.53 -2.79 -14.33
N CYS A 282 0.42 -1.97 -13.86
CA CYS A 282 0.17 -0.55 -13.68
C CYS A 282 0.49 0.23 -14.96
N GLU A 283 -0.42 1.10 -15.37
CA GLU A 283 -0.30 1.88 -16.61
C GLU A 283 -0.58 3.36 -16.41
N ARG A 284 0.14 4.22 -17.14
CA ARG A 284 -0.10 5.68 -17.19
C ARG A 284 -0.10 6.33 -15.80
N GLY A 285 0.63 5.74 -14.86
CA GLY A 285 0.84 6.28 -13.54
C GLY A 285 1.80 7.46 -13.53
N ARG A 286 1.68 8.33 -12.55
CA ARG A 286 2.53 9.52 -12.39
C ARG A 286 3.12 9.58 -10.98
N VAL A 287 4.44 9.68 -10.88
CA VAL A 287 5.17 9.88 -9.63
C VAL A 287 5.94 11.19 -9.73
N VAL A 288 5.42 12.24 -9.08
CA VAL A 288 5.84 13.63 -9.34
C VAL A 288 6.18 14.39 -8.08
N GLY A 289 7.38 14.98 -8.01
CA GLY A 289 7.70 15.98 -6.99
C GLY A 289 7.74 15.43 -5.56
N ASN A 290 8.01 14.15 -5.36
CA ASN A 290 8.10 13.54 -4.02
C ASN A 290 9.52 13.71 -3.44
N ASP A 291 9.59 13.77 -2.11
CA ASP A 291 10.85 13.70 -1.35
C ASP A 291 10.95 12.34 -0.63
N ILE A 292 11.94 11.53 -1.00
CA ILE A 292 12.09 10.14 -0.56
C ILE A 292 13.46 9.99 0.08
N ARG A 293 13.52 9.57 1.34
CA ARG A 293 14.78 9.45 2.09
C ARG A 293 14.84 8.23 2.99
N ASP A 294 16.02 7.63 3.10
CA ASP A 294 16.30 6.53 4.04
C ASP A 294 15.30 5.36 3.91
N VAL A 295 14.97 5.02 2.66
CA VAL A 295 14.10 3.88 2.33
C VAL A 295 14.90 2.77 1.67
N TYR A 296 14.43 1.52 1.74
CA TYR A 296 15.16 0.44 1.09
C TYR A 296 15.12 0.60 -0.45
N TRP A 297 13.94 0.76 -1.03
CA TRP A 297 13.77 1.07 -2.45
C TRP A 297 12.97 2.36 -2.63
N GLY A 298 13.48 3.29 -3.44
CA GLY A 298 12.82 4.58 -3.65
C GLY A 298 11.53 4.45 -4.44
N ILE A 299 11.63 4.33 -5.76
CA ILE A 299 10.49 4.19 -6.67
C ILE A 299 10.64 2.89 -7.46
N VAL A 300 9.64 2.03 -7.41
CA VAL A 300 9.64 0.73 -8.10
C VAL A 300 8.57 0.69 -9.19
N LEU A 301 8.97 0.18 -10.35
CA LEU A 301 8.13 -0.14 -11.49
C LEU A 301 8.28 -1.65 -11.73
N ASN A 302 7.34 -2.44 -11.21
CA ASN A 302 7.33 -3.89 -11.36
C ASN A 302 6.21 -4.31 -12.29
N ASP A 303 6.54 -4.73 -13.50
CA ASP A 303 5.56 -5.04 -14.57
C ASP A 303 4.62 -3.87 -14.87
N ALA A 304 5.17 -2.66 -14.91
CA ALA A 304 4.43 -1.41 -15.10
C ALA A 304 4.89 -0.70 -16.38
N SER A 305 3.94 -0.16 -17.15
CA SER A 305 4.20 0.41 -18.47
C SER A 305 3.64 1.83 -18.62
N ASP A 306 4.23 2.61 -19.53
CA ASP A 306 3.79 3.97 -19.87
C ASP A 306 3.69 4.92 -18.66
N ASN A 307 4.50 4.71 -17.62
CA ASN A 307 4.49 5.55 -16.42
C ASN A 307 5.45 6.73 -16.53
N LEU A 308 5.15 7.81 -15.83
CA LEU A 308 6.00 9.01 -15.74
C LEU A 308 6.53 9.18 -14.33
N VAL A 309 7.86 9.21 -14.18
CA VAL A 309 8.55 9.48 -12.91
C VAL A 309 9.39 10.74 -13.08
N GLU A 310 8.96 11.85 -12.48
CA GLU A 310 9.63 13.14 -12.67
C GLU A 310 9.72 14.05 -11.44
N TYR A 311 10.78 14.86 -11.41
CA TYR A 311 11.02 15.88 -10.38
C TYR A 311 11.06 15.34 -8.94
N ASN A 312 11.34 14.04 -8.74
CA ASN A 312 11.47 13.47 -7.40
C ASN A 312 12.89 13.72 -6.85
N ASN A 313 12.98 13.96 -5.54
CA ASN A 313 14.23 13.94 -4.78
C ASN A 313 14.31 12.61 -4.03
N VAL A 314 15.33 11.81 -4.33
CA VAL A 314 15.53 10.47 -3.75
C VAL A 314 16.92 10.43 -3.11
N ASP A 315 16.99 10.14 -1.81
CA ASP A 315 18.23 10.17 -1.04
C ASP A 315 18.38 8.95 -0.12
N GLY A 316 19.61 8.49 0.09
CA GLY A 316 19.93 7.43 1.06
C GLY A 316 19.24 6.08 0.82
N CYS A 317 18.88 5.76 -0.42
CA CYS A 317 18.19 4.50 -0.76
C CYS A 317 19.18 3.37 -1.08
N LYS A 318 18.73 2.10 -1.11
CA LYS A 318 19.55 1.04 -1.74
C LYS A 318 19.57 1.21 -3.25
N ILE A 319 18.37 1.27 -3.84
CA ILE A 319 18.17 1.63 -5.25
C ILE A 319 17.20 2.83 -5.29
N GLY A 320 17.57 3.88 -6.03
CA GLY A 320 16.75 5.08 -6.16
C GLY A 320 15.49 4.85 -6.98
N ILE A 321 15.65 4.46 -8.24
CA ILE A 321 14.54 4.06 -9.13
C ILE A 321 14.85 2.69 -9.73
N TRP A 322 13.93 1.74 -9.59
CA TRP A 322 14.09 0.37 -10.07
C TRP A 322 12.94 -0.06 -10.97
N SER A 323 13.25 -0.48 -12.19
CA SER A 323 12.31 -1.17 -13.07
C SER A 323 12.72 -2.63 -13.21
N TRP A 324 11.79 -3.56 -13.00
CA TRP A 324 12.06 -4.99 -13.12
C TRP A 324 10.83 -5.79 -13.53
N TRP A 325 11.08 -7.02 -14.00
CA TRP A 325 10.05 -7.93 -14.50
C TRP A 325 9.88 -9.15 -13.60
N TYR A 326 8.63 -9.47 -13.27
CA TYR A 326 8.31 -10.71 -12.58
C TYR A 326 8.07 -11.86 -13.56
N LYS A 327 8.89 -12.90 -13.44
CA LYS A 327 8.96 -14.03 -14.37
C LYS A 327 7.67 -14.83 -14.62
N GLU A 328 6.65 -14.63 -13.78
CA GLU A 328 5.36 -15.35 -13.88
C GLU A 328 4.36 -14.66 -14.83
N PHE A 329 4.71 -13.52 -15.41
CA PHE A 329 3.87 -12.82 -16.38
C PHE A 329 4.46 -12.80 -17.78
N SER A 330 3.60 -12.61 -18.79
CA SER A 330 4.04 -12.45 -20.17
C SER A 330 4.92 -11.21 -20.31
N LYS A 331 5.99 -11.32 -21.10
CA LYS A 331 6.92 -10.21 -21.33
C LYS A 331 6.36 -9.12 -22.24
N GLU A 332 5.33 -9.44 -23.02
CA GLU A 332 4.79 -8.52 -24.02
C GLU A 332 3.94 -7.43 -23.34
N GLY A 333 4.27 -6.16 -23.60
CA GLY A 333 3.53 -5.01 -23.10
C GLY A 333 3.82 -4.61 -21.64
N LEU A 334 4.72 -5.31 -20.94
CA LEU A 334 5.08 -5.01 -19.54
C LEU A 334 6.47 -4.37 -19.47
N ASN A 335 6.68 -3.47 -18.51
CA ASN A 335 7.94 -2.75 -18.29
C ASN A 335 8.43 -1.96 -19.51
N GLU A 336 7.50 -1.45 -20.32
CA GLU A 336 7.81 -0.65 -21.50
C GLU A 336 7.24 0.76 -21.46
N GLY A 337 7.86 1.67 -22.22
CA GLY A 337 7.36 3.03 -22.41
C GLY A 337 7.43 3.94 -21.18
N ASN A 338 8.09 3.52 -20.09
CA ASN A 338 8.23 4.36 -18.91
C ASN A 338 9.21 5.53 -19.18
N HIS A 339 8.87 6.71 -18.65
CA HIS A 339 9.67 7.93 -18.80
C HIS A 339 10.18 8.41 -17.45
N ILE A 340 11.48 8.29 -17.24
CA ILE A 340 12.18 8.69 -16.01
C ILE A 340 12.99 9.95 -16.29
N ARG A 341 12.54 11.10 -15.77
CA ARG A 341 13.19 12.39 -16.08
C ARG A 341 13.25 13.38 -14.95
N HIS A 342 14.26 14.26 -14.98
CA HIS A 342 14.36 15.39 -14.04
C HIS A 342 14.36 15.00 -12.55
N ASN A 343 14.67 13.75 -12.23
CA ASN A 343 14.81 13.30 -10.85
C ASN A 343 16.21 13.64 -10.33
N THR A 344 16.31 13.84 -9.03
CA THR A 344 17.57 14.01 -8.33
C THR A 344 17.76 12.84 -7.39
N ILE A 345 18.80 12.05 -7.61
CA ILE A 345 19.04 10.79 -6.88
C ILE A 345 20.43 10.84 -6.25
N ARG A 346 20.48 10.73 -4.93
CA ARG A 346 21.70 10.81 -4.11
C ARG A 346 21.82 9.66 -3.15
N GLY A 347 23.04 9.40 -2.69
CA GLY A 347 23.31 8.46 -1.61
C GLY A 347 22.89 7.01 -1.87
N ALA A 348 22.60 6.63 -3.13
CA ALA A 348 22.15 5.28 -3.44
C ALA A 348 23.29 4.27 -3.23
N THR A 349 23.07 3.23 -2.42
CA THR A 349 24.16 2.30 -2.06
C THR A 349 24.45 1.24 -3.13
N GLU A 350 23.49 0.94 -4.00
CA GLU A 350 23.64 -0.03 -5.10
C GLU A 350 23.54 0.66 -6.47
N ALA A 351 22.41 1.31 -6.74
CA ALA A 351 22.20 2.02 -8.01
C ALA A 351 21.29 3.25 -7.85
N ALA A 352 21.62 4.33 -8.55
CA ALA A 352 20.73 5.47 -8.65
C ALA A 352 19.49 5.10 -9.48
N ILE A 353 19.71 4.50 -10.65
CA ILE A 353 18.66 4.01 -11.54
C ILE A 353 19.04 2.62 -12.04
N HIS A 354 18.14 1.65 -11.93
CA HIS A 354 18.35 0.28 -12.39
C HIS A 354 17.16 -0.19 -13.23
N PHE A 355 17.41 -0.62 -14.46
CA PHE A 355 16.44 -1.27 -15.33
C PHE A 355 16.95 -2.68 -15.65
N ASP A 356 16.25 -3.68 -15.12
CA ASP A 356 16.60 -5.09 -15.28
C ASP A 356 16.26 -5.59 -16.71
N ARG A 357 16.51 -6.88 -16.97
CA ARG A 357 16.13 -7.55 -18.21
C ARG A 357 14.63 -7.43 -18.45
N PHE A 358 14.25 -7.41 -19.72
CA PHE A 358 12.87 -7.28 -20.20
C PHE A 358 12.20 -5.94 -19.85
N CYS A 359 12.96 -4.94 -19.38
CA CYS A 359 12.48 -3.57 -19.31
C CYS A 359 12.92 -2.85 -20.59
N THR A 360 12.00 -2.65 -21.54
CA THR A 360 12.32 -2.25 -22.92
C THR A 360 11.70 -0.92 -23.31
N LYS A 361 12.24 -0.23 -24.32
CA LYS A 361 11.67 1.00 -24.89
C LYS A 361 11.40 2.13 -23.87
N ASN A 362 12.11 2.14 -22.75
CA ASN A 362 11.97 3.19 -21.74
C ASN A 362 12.85 4.40 -22.09
N ILE A 363 12.51 5.58 -21.57
CA ILE A 363 13.27 6.81 -21.76
C ILE A 363 13.79 7.28 -20.39
N ILE A 364 15.11 7.33 -20.24
CA ILE A 364 15.79 7.80 -19.04
C ILE A 364 16.61 9.04 -19.38
N GLU A 365 16.13 10.23 -18.99
CA GLU A 365 16.78 11.47 -19.41
C GLU A 365 16.80 12.60 -18.38
N ARG A 366 17.82 13.45 -18.44
CA ARG A 366 17.88 14.70 -17.66
C ARG A 366 17.76 14.51 -16.14
N ASN A 367 18.17 13.35 -15.64
CA ASN A 367 18.25 13.09 -14.20
C ASN A 367 19.60 13.56 -13.67
N PHE A 368 19.62 14.00 -12.41
CA PHE A 368 20.83 14.33 -11.66
C PHE A 368 21.16 13.16 -10.74
N ILE A 369 22.25 12.43 -11.04
CA ILE A 369 22.53 11.14 -10.40
C ILE A 369 23.86 11.14 -9.65
N GLU A 370 23.84 10.66 -8.40
CA GLU A 370 25.02 10.16 -7.69
C GLU A 370 24.87 8.65 -7.52
N GLY A 371 25.76 7.88 -8.14
CA GLY A 371 25.70 6.42 -8.17
C GLY A 371 25.66 5.88 -9.59
N THR A 372 25.32 4.60 -9.74
CA THR A 372 25.27 3.91 -11.04
C THR A 372 23.91 4.08 -11.73
N LEU A 373 23.94 4.16 -13.05
CA LEU A 373 22.77 4.00 -13.92
C LEU A 373 22.99 2.73 -14.74
N THR A 374 22.14 1.73 -14.54
CA THR A 374 22.22 0.44 -15.23
C THR A 374 20.95 0.21 -16.05
N VAL A 375 21.13 -0.14 -17.33
CA VAL A 375 20.04 -0.51 -18.23
C VAL A 375 20.49 -1.73 -19.02
N LEU A 376 19.77 -2.84 -18.89
CA LEU A 376 20.19 -4.12 -19.46
C LEU A 376 19.71 -4.36 -20.90
N GLU A 377 18.58 -3.77 -21.30
CA GLU A 377 18.04 -3.91 -22.66
C GLU A 377 18.46 -2.74 -23.57
N GLU A 378 18.89 -3.05 -24.79
CA GLU A 378 19.49 -2.08 -25.73
C GLU A 378 18.49 -1.10 -26.36
N ASP A 379 17.19 -1.42 -26.34
CA ASP A 379 16.14 -0.60 -26.96
C ASP A 379 15.62 0.53 -26.05
N ASN A 380 16.19 0.68 -24.86
CA ASN A 380 15.97 1.84 -24.00
C ASN A 380 16.78 3.05 -24.47
N THR A 381 16.23 4.24 -24.30
CA THR A 381 16.90 5.51 -24.61
C THR A 381 17.45 6.14 -23.33
N VAL A 382 18.77 6.28 -23.23
CA VAL A 382 19.45 6.97 -22.13
C VAL A 382 20.16 8.22 -22.67
N ARG A 383 19.79 9.42 -22.22
CA ARG A 383 20.40 10.67 -22.70
C ARG A 383 20.38 11.80 -21.68
N ASP A 384 21.28 12.76 -21.81
CA ASP A 384 21.28 14.01 -21.02
C ASP A 384 21.26 13.85 -19.48
N ASN A 385 21.61 12.68 -18.92
CA ASN A 385 21.71 12.48 -17.47
C ASN A 385 23.02 13.08 -16.95
N ILE A 386 22.93 13.87 -15.87
CA ILE A 386 24.02 14.67 -15.32
C ILE A 386 24.53 13.99 -14.04
N PRO A 387 25.79 13.53 -14.00
CA PRO A 387 26.38 13.03 -12.77
C PRO A 387 26.60 14.17 -11.76
N LEU A 388 26.14 14.00 -10.52
CA LEU A 388 26.29 14.97 -9.43
C LEU A 388 27.69 14.98 -8.80
N LYS A 389 28.39 13.84 -8.89
CA LYS A 389 29.81 13.72 -8.55
C LYS A 389 30.53 13.15 -9.76
N PRO A 390 31.77 13.59 -10.05
CA PRO A 390 32.54 13.00 -11.12
C PRO A 390 32.98 11.58 -10.73
N ALA A 391 32.23 10.51 -11.07
CA ALA A 391 32.77 9.16 -11.29
C ALA A 391 31.76 8.09 -11.81
N VAL A 392 32.37 7.11 -12.51
CA VAL A 392 31.96 5.73 -12.90
C VAL A 392 31.01 5.56 -14.09
N ARG A 393 31.56 5.03 -15.19
CA ARG A 393 30.86 4.66 -16.44
C ARG A 393 29.82 3.57 -16.19
N SER A 394 28.63 3.73 -16.79
CA SER A 394 27.63 2.67 -16.97
C SER A 394 28.15 1.62 -17.96
N LEU A 395 28.04 0.36 -17.60
CA LEU A 395 28.16 -0.77 -18.53
C LEU A 395 26.81 -0.93 -19.23
N VAL A 396 26.74 -0.55 -20.50
CA VAL A 396 25.70 -1.02 -21.42
C VAL A 396 26.27 -2.26 -22.10
N GLY A 397 25.73 -3.44 -21.80
CA GLY A 397 26.02 -4.68 -22.52
C GLY A 397 27.44 -5.26 -22.33
N GLN A 398 27.53 -6.38 -21.61
CA GLN A 398 28.28 -7.61 -21.96
C GLN A 398 28.61 -8.41 -20.70
N GLU A 399 27.63 -9.16 -20.19
CA GLU A 399 27.91 -10.51 -19.70
C GLU A 399 26.87 -11.43 -20.35
N ARG A 400 27.34 -12.18 -21.36
CA ARG A 400 26.59 -13.29 -21.98
C ARG A 400 26.59 -14.50 -21.06
#